data_AF-A0AA36C7B4-F1
#
_entry.id   AF-A0AA36C7B4-F1
#
_cell.length_a   1.000
_cell.length_b   1.000
_cell.length_c   1.000
_cell.angle_alpha   90.00
_cell.angle_beta   90.00
_cell.angle_gamma   90.00
#
_symmetry.space_group_name_H-M   'P 1'
#
loop_
_entity.id
_entity.type
_entity.pdbx_description
1 polymer ?
#
loop_
_entity_poly.entity_id
_entity_poly.type
_entity_poly.pdbx_seq_one_letter_code
_entity_poly.pdbx_strand_id
1 'polypeptide(L)'
;MWDALIALFKELMTVYPDQYFHLGGDETTFWMDTCWENNAKIKEFMGYWGLNSTTQLEQWYFDQLFMHLGLRDMPKKKFIVWQEVVDMGIKLPDGIIAHIWTGNRSEQLADVTKKGHMALLSECW
;
A
#
# COMPACT_ATOMS: atom_id res chain seq x y z
N MET A 1 14.86 1.00 11.58
CA MET A 1 13.95 -0.10 11.12
C MET A 1 13.54 0.12 9.67
N TRP A 2 13.26 1.35 9.23
CA TRP A 2 12.93 1.67 7.84
C TRP A 2 14.13 1.89 6.91
N ASP A 3 15.36 1.92 7.45
CA ASP A 3 16.58 2.33 6.75
C ASP A 3 16.83 1.54 5.46
N ALA A 4 16.60 0.22 5.50
CA ALA A 4 16.76 -0.66 4.34
C ALA A 4 15.75 -0.34 3.22
N LEU A 5 14.46 -0.16 3.57
CA LEU A 5 13.42 0.16 2.59
C LEU A 5 13.64 1.56 2.01
N ILE A 6 13.98 2.54 2.84
CA ILE A 6 14.24 3.92 2.38
C ILE A 6 15.41 3.95 1.42
N ALA A 7 16.53 3.29 1.76
CA ALA A 7 17.69 3.20 0.89
C ALA A 7 17.34 2.53 -0.45
N LEU A 8 16.59 1.42 -0.40
CA LEU A 8 16.14 0.69 -1.58
C LEU A 8 15.24 1.55 -2.48
N PHE A 9 14.17 2.11 -1.94
CA PHE A 9 13.26 2.94 -2.74
C PHE A 9 13.96 4.18 -3.28
N LYS A 10 14.88 4.80 -2.51
CA LYS A 10 15.66 5.94 -2.99
C LYS A 10 16.50 5.56 -4.21
N GLU A 11 17.22 4.44 -4.14
CA GLU A 11 17.99 3.94 -5.27
C GLU A 11 17.10 3.65 -6.47
N LEU A 12 16.05 2.84 -6.30
CA LEU A 12 15.15 2.44 -7.39
C LEU A 12 14.47 3.65 -8.03
N MET A 13 13.93 4.58 -7.23
CA MET A 13 13.24 5.76 -7.74
C MET A 13 14.22 6.76 -8.41
N THR A 14 15.51 6.70 -8.09
CA THR A 14 16.57 7.44 -8.80
C THR A 14 16.98 6.76 -10.10
N VAL A 15 17.12 5.44 -10.11
CA VAL A 15 17.52 4.65 -11.29
C VAL A 15 16.44 4.67 -12.36
N TYR A 16 15.18 4.48 -11.99
CA TYR A 16 14.07 4.46 -12.93
C TYR A 16 13.51 5.88 -13.14
N PRO A 17 13.60 6.45 -14.36
CA PRO A 17 13.21 7.83 -14.60
C PRO A 17 11.69 8.03 -14.67
N ASP A 18 10.91 6.95 -14.81
CA ASP A 18 9.46 7.01 -14.95
C ASP A 18 8.78 7.74 -13.78
N GLN A 19 7.70 8.47 -14.04
CA GLN A 19 7.01 9.24 -13.01
C GLN A 19 6.21 8.35 -12.05
N TYR A 20 5.87 7.13 -12.44
CA TYR A 20 5.08 6.20 -11.67
C TYR A 20 5.96 5.15 -11.00
N PHE A 21 5.56 4.75 -9.80
CA PHE A 21 6.23 3.69 -9.06
C PHE A 21 5.19 2.79 -8.41
N HIS A 22 5.23 1.49 -8.73
CA HIS A 22 4.28 0.51 -8.21
C HIS A 22 4.76 -0.02 -6.85
N LEU A 23 3.93 0.11 -5.81
CA LEU A 23 4.26 -0.34 -4.45
C LEU A 23 3.74 -1.75 -4.12
N GLY A 24 2.90 -2.31 -4.99
CA GLY A 24 2.30 -3.62 -4.77
C GLY A 24 1.16 -3.53 -3.73
N GLY A 25 1.19 -4.40 -2.73
CA GLY A 25 0.19 -4.47 -1.66
C GLY A 25 -0.95 -5.44 -1.93
N ASP A 26 -0.74 -6.40 -2.82
CA ASP A 26 -1.65 -7.50 -3.12
C ASP A 26 -1.51 -8.64 -2.10
N GLU A 27 -2.57 -9.43 -1.94
CA GLU A 27 -2.54 -10.75 -1.29
C GLU A 27 -2.05 -10.79 0.19
N THR A 28 -1.95 -9.64 0.86
CA THR A 28 -1.52 -9.55 2.27
C THR A 28 -2.51 -10.24 3.22
N THR A 29 -3.80 -10.22 2.87
CA THR A 29 -4.89 -10.84 3.62
C THR A 29 -4.71 -12.34 3.84
N PHE A 30 -4.05 -13.07 2.92
CA PHE A 30 -3.78 -14.50 3.09
C PHE A 30 -2.86 -14.81 4.29
N TRP A 31 -2.03 -13.84 4.69
CA TRP A 31 -1.01 -14.01 5.71
C TRP A 31 -1.34 -13.32 7.04
N MET A 32 -2.40 -12.49 7.07
CA MET A 32 -2.81 -11.77 8.27
C MET A 32 -3.06 -12.74 9.44
N ASP A 33 -3.95 -13.71 9.27
CA ASP A 33 -4.34 -14.63 10.34
C ASP A 33 -3.25 -15.69 10.59
N THR A 34 -2.67 -16.22 9.50
CA THR A 34 -1.75 -17.36 9.58
C THR A 34 -0.37 -16.97 10.10
N CYS A 35 0.08 -15.74 9.83
CA CYS A 35 1.41 -15.26 10.19
C CYS A 35 1.37 -14.12 11.21
N TRP A 36 0.66 -13.03 10.93
CA TRP A 36 0.74 -11.81 11.75
C TRP A 36 0.06 -11.99 13.11
N GLU A 37 -1.19 -12.48 13.13
CA GLU A 37 -1.92 -12.73 14.37
C GLU A 37 -1.26 -13.82 15.25
N ASN A 38 -0.58 -14.77 14.61
CA ASN A 38 0.10 -15.87 15.29
C ASN A 38 1.50 -15.51 15.80
N ASN A 39 2.03 -14.33 15.47
CA ASN A 39 3.37 -13.92 15.87
C ASN A 39 3.35 -13.08 17.17
N ALA A 40 4.00 -13.56 18.22
CA ALA A 40 4.03 -12.88 19.52
C ALA A 40 4.64 -11.47 19.47
N LYS A 41 5.68 -11.27 18.65
CA LYS A 41 6.34 -9.95 18.52
C LYS A 41 5.46 -8.96 17.76
N ILE A 42 4.71 -9.42 16.76
CA ILE A 42 3.77 -8.58 16.03
C ILE A 42 2.60 -8.17 16.94
N LYS A 43 2.08 -9.10 17.74
CA LYS A 43 1.05 -8.77 18.75
C LYS A 43 1.53 -7.77 19.79
N GLU A 44 2.76 -7.91 20.28
CA GLU A 44 3.37 -6.94 21.19
C GLU A 44 3.49 -5.55 20.53
N PHE A 45 3.96 -5.51 19.28
CA PHE A 45 4.04 -4.29 18.50
C PHE A 45 2.67 -3.62 18.29
N MET A 46 1.65 -4.41 17.91
CA MET A 46 0.28 -3.95 17.76
C MET A 46 -0.25 -3.37 19.06
N GLY A 47 0.00 -4.05 20.20
CA GLY A 47 -0.36 -3.56 21.53
C GLY A 47 0.31 -2.23 21.90
N TYR A 48 1.60 -2.06 21.57
CA TYR A 48 2.34 -0.82 21.81
C TYR A 48 1.77 0.37 21.01
N TRP A 49 1.36 0.15 19.76
CA TRP A 49 0.81 1.17 18.88
C TRP A 49 -0.72 1.31 18.94
N GLY A 50 -1.40 0.51 19.76
CA GLY A 50 -2.87 0.55 19.89
C GLY A 50 -3.60 0.06 18.64
N LEU A 51 -2.99 -0.85 17.88
CA LEU A 51 -3.56 -1.44 16.66
C LEU A 51 -4.40 -2.66 17.04
N ASN A 52 -5.69 -2.63 16.73
CA ASN A 52 -6.67 -3.63 17.15
C ASN A 52 -6.90 -4.74 16.11
N SER A 53 -6.40 -4.58 14.89
CA SER A 53 -6.52 -5.59 13.83
C SER A 53 -5.29 -5.59 12.91
N THR A 54 -5.09 -6.69 12.20
CA THR A 54 -4.05 -6.81 11.16
C THR A 54 -4.27 -5.85 10.00
N THR A 55 -5.51 -5.50 9.66
CA THR A 55 -5.81 -4.42 8.71
C THR A 55 -5.28 -3.06 9.20
N GLN A 56 -5.39 -2.77 10.50
CA GLN A 56 -4.80 -1.55 11.09
C GLN A 56 -3.27 -1.60 11.10
N LEU A 57 -2.68 -2.80 11.21
CA LEU A 57 -1.24 -2.98 11.05
C LEU A 57 -0.79 -2.70 9.61
N GLU A 58 -1.55 -3.12 8.61
CA GLU A 58 -1.26 -2.80 7.21
C GLU A 58 -1.45 -1.32 6.91
N GLN A 59 -2.52 -0.69 7.42
CA GLN A 59 -2.68 0.76 7.39
C GLN A 59 -1.43 1.46 7.96
N TRP A 60 -0.99 1.03 9.16
CA TRP A 60 0.19 1.61 9.80
C TRP A 60 1.43 1.47 8.91
N TYR A 61 1.63 0.30 8.29
CA TYR A 61 2.75 0.08 7.36
C TYR A 61 2.72 1.06 6.18
N PHE A 62 1.58 1.19 5.50
CA PHE A 62 1.45 2.11 4.37
C PHE A 62 1.59 3.58 4.78
N ASP A 63 1.04 3.98 5.93
CA ASP A 63 1.21 5.34 6.47
C ASP A 63 2.69 5.68 6.68
N GLN A 64 3.44 4.77 7.32
CA GLN A 64 4.87 4.97 7.52
C GLN A 64 5.63 4.96 6.19
N LEU A 65 5.28 4.05 5.27
CA LEU A 65 5.90 3.99 3.96
C LEU A 65 5.69 5.29 3.19
N PHE A 66 4.46 5.79 3.06
CA PHE A 66 4.18 7.05 2.37
C PHE A 66 4.80 8.25 3.06
N MET A 67 4.84 8.29 4.39
CA MET A 67 5.55 9.32 5.13
C MET A 67 7.02 9.37 4.73
N HIS A 68 7.69 8.21 4.66
CA HIS A 68 9.10 8.12 4.28
C HIS A 68 9.34 8.43 2.81
N LEU A 69 8.51 7.90 1.90
CA LEU A 69 8.59 8.21 0.47
C LEU A 69 8.27 9.68 0.16
N GLY A 70 7.54 10.35 1.06
CA GLY A 70 7.20 11.77 0.97
C GLY A 70 8.33 12.73 1.39
N LEU A 71 9.41 12.24 1.98
CA LEU A 71 10.53 13.08 2.47
C LEU A 71 11.16 13.93 1.36
N ARG A 72 11.79 15.05 1.75
CA ARG A 72 12.31 16.04 0.80
C ARG A 72 13.46 15.52 -0.06
N ASP A 73 14.26 14.62 0.48
CA ASP A 73 15.42 14.02 -0.18
C ASP A 73 15.07 12.77 -1.00
N MET A 74 13.80 12.39 -1.04
CA MET A 74 13.28 11.30 -1.89
C MET A 74 12.88 11.84 -3.26
N PRO A 75 13.17 11.10 -4.36
CA PRO A 75 12.62 11.40 -5.67
C PRO A 75 11.09 11.47 -5.62
N LYS A 76 10.49 12.42 -6.35
CA LYS A 76 9.03 12.55 -6.40
C LYS A 76 8.46 11.64 -7.48
N LYS A 77 7.60 10.70 -7.08
CA LYS A 77 6.88 9.78 -7.95
C LYS A 77 5.40 9.79 -7.60
N LYS A 78 4.57 9.38 -8.56
CA LYS A 78 3.16 9.01 -8.35
C LYS A 78 3.10 7.53 -8.04
N PHE A 79 2.37 7.13 -7.02
CA PHE A 79 2.34 5.73 -6.61
C PHE A 79 1.14 4.99 -7.18
N ILE A 80 1.41 3.76 -7.60
CA ILE A 80 0.41 2.77 -8.01
C ILE A 80 0.39 1.69 -6.93
N VAL A 81 -0.79 1.27 -6.49
CA VAL A 81 -1.00 0.16 -5.54
C VAL A 81 -2.01 -0.82 -6.12
N TRP A 82 -1.95 -2.07 -5.70
CA TRP A 82 -3.03 -3.02 -6.01
C TRP A 82 -4.32 -2.65 -5.28
N GLN A 83 -5.45 -3.09 -5.83
CA GLN A 83 -6.80 -2.72 -5.37
C GLN A 83 -7.03 -2.98 -3.88
N GLU A 84 -6.45 -4.03 -3.31
CA GLU A 84 -6.64 -4.43 -1.92
C GLU A 84 -6.30 -3.29 -0.94
N VAL A 85 -5.23 -2.55 -1.23
CA VAL A 85 -4.81 -1.39 -0.44
C VAL A 85 -5.90 -0.31 -0.39
N VAL A 86 -6.69 -0.15 -1.45
CA VAL A 86 -7.81 0.80 -1.53
C VAL A 86 -9.12 0.20 -1.00
N ASP A 87 -9.32 -1.11 -1.17
CA ASP A 87 -10.50 -1.84 -0.75
C ASP A 87 -10.60 -1.96 0.78
N MET A 88 -9.46 -2.09 1.45
CA MET A 88 -9.39 -2.15 2.92
C MET A 88 -9.74 -0.82 3.62
N GLY A 89 -10.10 0.22 2.87
CA GLY A 89 -10.47 1.52 3.41
C GLY A 89 -9.29 2.24 4.06
N ILE A 90 -8.07 1.88 3.66
CA ILE A 90 -6.86 2.48 4.17
C ILE A 90 -6.80 3.94 3.73
N LYS A 91 -6.42 4.84 4.63
CA LYS A 91 -6.20 6.25 4.29
C LYS A 91 -4.94 6.37 3.45
N LEU A 92 -5.11 6.86 2.23
CA LEU A 92 -4.04 7.01 1.26
C LEU A 92 -3.80 8.49 0.91
N PRO A 93 -2.58 8.87 0.49
CA PRO A 93 -2.32 10.19 -0.04
C PRO A 93 -3.17 10.50 -1.29
N ASP A 94 -3.38 11.77 -1.58
CA ASP A 94 -4.04 12.19 -2.81
C ASP A 94 -3.23 11.78 -4.05
N GLY A 95 -3.90 11.41 -5.13
CA GLY A 95 -3.27 11.09 -6.40
C GLY A 95 -2.72 9.66 -6.53
N ILE A 96 -3.04 8.77 -5.59
CA ILE A 96 -2.80 7.33 -5.73
C ILE A 96 -3.62 6.76 -6.90
N ILE A 97 -3.00 5.85 -7.64
CA ILE A 97 -3.63 5.05 -8.69
C ILE A 97 -3.86 3.65 -8.14
N ALA A 98 -5.11 3.20 -8.14
CA ALA A 98 -5.46 1.82 -7.82
C ALA A 98 -5.35 0.95 -9.08
N HIS A 99 -4.68 -0.19 -8.97
CA HIS A 99 -4.57 -1.17 -10.04
C HIS A 99 -5.50 -2.35 -9.74
N ILE A 100 -6.53 -2.50 -10.58
CA ILE A 100 -7.60 -3.49 -10.44
C ILE A 100 -7.26 -4.71 -11.28
N TRP A 101 -7.09 -5.85 -10.63
CA TRP A 101 -6.61 -7.09 -11.25
C TRP A 101 -7.52 -8.30 -11.01
N THR A 102 -8.51 -8.19 -10.13
CA THR A 102 -9.43 -9.28 -9.80
C THR A 102 -10.83 -8.79 -9.43
N GLY A 103 -11.78 -9.72 -9.39
CA GLY A 103 -13.18 -9.46 -9.01
C GLY A 103 -14.02 -8.79 -10.09
N ASN A 104 -15.14 -8.19 -9.71
CA ASN A 104 -16.05 -7.56 -10.67
C ASN A 104 -15.50 -6.19 -11.12
N ARG A 105 -14.97 -6.16 -12.35
CA ARG A 105 -14.43 -4.95 -12.98
C ARG A 105 -15.29 -3.70 -12.81
N SER A 106 -16.59 -3.79 -13.09
CA SER A 106 -17.47 -2.61 -13.12
C SER A 106 -17.69 -2.05 -11.72
N GLU A 107 -17.83 -2.93 -10.73
CA GLU A 107 -17.99 -2.55 -9.32
C GLU A 107 -16.70 -1.97 -8.76
N GLN A 108 -15.56 -2.61 -9.04
CA GLN A 108 -14.24 -2.18 -8.58
C GLN A 108 -13.86 -0.81 -9.16
N LEU A 109 -14.06 -0.61 -10.47
CA LEU A 109 -13.84 0.70 -11.09
C LEU A 109 -14.74 1.78 -10.48
N ALA A 110 -16.02 1.45 -10.23
CA ALA A 110 -16.96 2.39 -9.65
C ALA A 110 -16.57 2.76 -8.22
N ASP A 111 -16.15 1.81 -7.39
CA ASP A 111 -15.75 2.07 -6.00
C ASP A 111 -14.47 2.92 -5.91
N VAL A 112 -13.42 2.54 -6.65
CA VAL A 112 -12.15 3.28 -6.71
C VAL A 112 -12.36 4.72 -7.16
N THR A 113 -13.09 4.92 -8.27
CA THR A 113 -13.31 6.26 -8.82
C THR A 113 -14.25 7.10 -7.97
N LYS A 114 -15.24 6.49 -7.30
CA LYS A 114 -16.12 7.17 -6.33
C LYS A 114 -15.36 7.65 -5.10
N LYS A 115 -14.31 6.92 -4.68
CA LYS A 115 -13.37 7.34 -3.62
C LYS A 115 -12.40 8.45 -4.08
N GLY A 116 -12.42 8.84 -5.35
CA GLY A 116 -11.60 9.93 -5.89
C GLY A 116 -10.21 9.49 -6.36
N HIS A 117 -9.95 8.19 -6.45
CA HIS A 117 -8.68 7.65 -6.93
C HIS A 117 -8.73 7.43 -8.45
N MET A 118 -7.56 7.50 -9.09
CA MET A 118 -7.40 7.05 -10.48
C MET A 118 -7.37 5.52 -10.52
N ALA A 119 -7.80 4.92 -11.62
CA ALA A 119 -7.83 3.47 -11.78
C ALA A 119 -7.03 3.00 -13.00
N LEU A 120 -6.27 1.92 -12.82
CA LEU A 120 -5.65 1.12 -13.87
C LEU A 120 -6.32 -0.26 -13.84
N LEU A 121 -6.58 -0.88 -14.99
CA LEU A 121 -7.29 -2.15 -15.07
C LEU A 121 -6.45 -3.21 -15.79
N SER A 122 -6.30 -4.38 -15.19
CA SER A 122 -5.68 -5.57 -15.78
C SER A 122 -6.50 -6.86 -15.62
N GLU A 123 -7.62 -6.86 -14.88
CA GLU A 123 -8.40 -8.07 -14.54
C GLU A 123 -8.83 -8.96 -15.73
N CYS A 124 -8.97 -8.38 -16.93
CA CYS A 124 -9.38 -9.11 -18.13
C CYS A 124 -8.22 -9.54 -19.05
N TRP A 125 -6.96 -9.38 -18.64
CA TRP A 125 -5.74 -9.65 -19.43
C TRP A 125 -4.74 -10.55 -18.69
#